data_AF-A0A9D5V863-F1
#
_entry.id   AF-A0A9D5V863-F1
#
_cell.length_a   1.000
_cell.length_b   1.000
_cell.length_c   1.000
_cell.angle_alpha   90.00
_cell.angle_beta   90.00
_cell.angle_gamma   90.00
#
_symmetry.space_group_name_H-M   'P 1'
#
loop_
_entity.id
_entity.type
_entity.pdbx_description
1 polymer ?
#
loop_
_entity_poly.entity_id
_entity_poly.type
_entity_poly.pdbx_seq_one_letter_code
_entity_poly.pdbx_strand_id
1 'polypeptide(L)'
;MTSTFHNYPDTALVDAIGDLDGEIKALQDRMKDAKEEFTRRGLDKALGERFSVCRSESVSWRLDTKAVKTAMGEDWCTAHSKPSLSARFTITVNKAALSRAA
;
A
#
# COMPACT_ATOMS: atom_id res chain seq x y z
N MET A 1 17.54 -18.60 -7.88
CA MET A 1 16.23 -19.11 -7.40
C MET A 1 15.17 -18.68 -8.39
N THR A 2 14.33 -19.61 -8.84
CA THR A 2 13.26 -19.35 -9.81
C THR A 2 11.99 -18.95 -9.05
N SER A 3 11.29 -17.90 -9.48
CA SER A 3 10.04 -17.43 -8.86
C SER A 3 8.96 -18.52 -8.89
N THR A 4 8.10 -18.61 -7.87
CA THR A 4 6.93 -19.50 -7.87
C THR A 4 6.01 -19.26 -9.09
N PHE A 5 6.03 -18.06 -9.67
CA PHE A 5 5.20 -17.69 -10.83
C PHE A 5 5.89 -17.85 -12.19
N HIS A 6 7.12 -18.37 -12.25
CA HIS A 6 7.91 -18.42 -13.49
C HIS A 6 7.26 -19.21 -14.65
N ASN A 7 6.36 -20.14 -14.31
CA ASN A 7 5.66 -21.02 -15.24
C ASN A 7 4.21 -20.57 -15.51
N TYR A 8 3.79 -19.43 -14.96
CA TYR A 8 2.45 -18.90 -15.21
C TYR A 8 2.40 -18.30 -16.62
N PRO A 9 1.40 -18.64 -17.45
CA PRO A 9 1.12 -17.85 -18.63
C PRO A 9 0.65 -16.44 -18.21
N ASP A 10 0.86 -15.45 -19.07
CA ASP A 10 0.61 -14.03 -18.77
C ASP A 10 -0.80 -13.78 -18.20
N THR A 11 -1.82 -14.43 -18.76
CA THR A 11 -3.21 -14.29 -18.28
C THR A 11 -3.39 -14.81 -16.86
N ALA A 12 -2.81 -15.98 -16.54
CA ALA A 12 -2.86 -16.55 -15.20
C ALA A 12 -2.05 -15.71 -14.20
N LEU A 13 -0.97 -15.07 -14.65
CA LEU A 13 -0.21 -14.15 -13.81
C LEU A 13 -1.02 -12.90 -13.46
N VAL A 14 -1.78 -12.34 -14.41
CA VAL A 14 -2.68 -11.20 -14.16
C VAL A 14 -3.77 -11.57 -13.16
N ASP A 15 -4.41 -12.72 -13.33
CA ASP A 15 -5.44 -13.20 -12.41
C ASP A 15 -4.86 -13.42 -11.00
N ALA A 16 -3.68 -14.06 -10.91
CA ALA A 16 -2.99 -14.25 -9.63
C ALA A 16 -2.64 -12.92 -8.93
N ILE A 17 -2.23 -11.89 -9.68
CA ILE A 17 -2.01 -10.54 -9.14
C ILE A 17 -3.32 -9.96 -8.60
N GLY A 18 -4.43 -10.12 -9.33
CA GLY A 18 -5.75 -9.65 -8.91
C GLY A 18 -6.25 -10.33 -7.63
N ASP A 19 -6.10 -11.64 -7.54
CA ASP A 19 -6.52 -12.42 -6.37
C ASP A 19 -5.71 -12.03 -5.12
N LEU A 20 -4.38 -11.95 -5.25
CA LEU A 20 -3.49 -11.53 -4.16
C LEU A 20 -3.78 -10.09 -3.69
N ASP A 21 -4.06 -9.16 -4.61
CA ASP A 21 -4.44 -7.80 -4.24
C ASP A 21 -5.77 -7.76 -3.47
N GLY A 22 -6.74 -8.59 -3.87
CA GLY A 22 -7.99 -8.78 -3.15
C GLY A 22 -7.78 -9.30 -1.73
N GLU A 23 -6.97 -10.35 -1.56
CA GLU A 23 -6.63 -10.92 -0.25
C GLU A 23 -5.90 -9.91 0.64
N ILE A 24 -4.91 -9.19 0.09
CA ILE A 24 -4.15 -8.17 0.82
C ILE A 24 -5.08 -7.08 1.32
N LYS A 25 -5.99 -6.57 0.49
CA LYS A 25 -6.95 -5.52 0.89
C LYS A 25 -7.85 -6.01 2.01
N ALA A 26 -8.41 -7.21 1.90
CA ALA A 26 -9.25 -7.79 2.94
C ALA A 26 -8.50 -7.96 4.28
N LEU A 27 -7.23 -8.39 4.24
CA LEU A 27 -6.39 -8.50 5.44
C LEU A 27 -6.02 -7.12 6.02
N GLN A 28 -5.75 -6.13 5.16
CA GLN A 28 -5.48 -4.75 5.59
C GLN A 28 -6.68 -4.12 6.28
N ASP A 29 -7.89 -4.31 5.75
CA ASP A 29 -9.13 -3.83 6.37
C ASP A 29 -9.34 -4.47 7.75
N ARG A 30 -9.20 -5.80 7.85
CA ARG A 30 -9.30 -6.51 9.14
C ARG A 30 -8.25 -6.05 10.16
N MET A 31 -7.02 -5.79 9.69
CA MET A 31 -5.95 -5.27 10.55
C MET A 31 -6.26 -3.84 11.01
N LYS A 32 -6.83 -3.01 10.13
CA LYS A 32 -7.26 -1.65 10.45
C LYS A 32 -8.33 -1.67 11.54
N ASP A 33 -9.37 -2.49 11.40
CA ASP A 33 -10.43 -2.64 12.42
C ASP A 33 -9.86 -3.05 13.78
N ALA A 34 -8.90 -3.99 13.80
CA ALA A 34 -8.23 -4.42 15.03
C ALA A 34 -7.41 -3.29 15.69
N LYS A 35 -6.74 -2.45 14.89
CA LYS A 35 -5.97 -1.28 15.39
C LYS A 35 -6.89 -0.16 15.89
N GLU A 36 -8.02 0.06 15.21
CA GLU A 36 -9.03 1.01 15.64
C GLU A 36 -9.64 0.59 16.99
N GLU A 37 -9.96 -0.69 17.15
CA GLU A 37 -10.40 -1.24 18.43
C GLU A 37 -9.31 -1.12 19.51
N PHE A 38 -8.05 -1.41 19.19
CA PHE A 38 -6.91 -1.21 20.12
C PHE A 38 -6.83 0.24 20.60
N THR A 39 -7.01 1.18 19.68
CA THR A 39 -7.05 2.63 19.97
C THR A 39 -8.29 3.01 20.79
N ARG A 40 -9.46 2.47 20.46
CA ARG A 40 -10.73 2.69 21.18
C ARG A 40 -10.65 2.22 22.62
N ARG A 41 -9.89 1.16 22.89
CA ARG A 41 -9.58 0.66 24.25
C ARG A 41 -8.59 1.53 25.02
N GLY A 42 -8.06 2.59 24.40
CA GLY A 42 -7.08 3.48 25.04
C GLY A 42 -5.73 2.83 25.28
N LEU A 43 -5.38 1.79 24.52
CA LEU A 43 -4.12 1.08 24.70
C LEU A 43 -3.00 1.79 23.94
N ASP A 44 -1.92 2.09 24.65
CA ASP A 44 -0.66 2.55 24.03
C ASP A 44 0.35 1.41 23.85
N LYS A 45 0.31 0.41 24.74
CA LYS A 45 1.17 -0.78 24.65
C LYS A 45 0.48 -1.99 25.27
N ALA A 46 0.55 -3.14 24.60
CA ALA A 46 0.08 -4.41 25.14
C ALA A 46 0.97 -5.56 24.67
N LEU A 47 1.06 -6.61 25.50
CA LEU A 47 1.73 -7.86 25.19
C LEU A 47 0.70 -8.98 25.08
N GLY A 48 0.70 -9.67 23.95
CA GLY A 48 0.07 -10.98 23.81
C GLY A 48 1.10 -12.09 23.93
N GLU A 49 0.64 -13.34 23.88
CA GLU A 49 1.49 -14.53 24.01
C GLU A 49 2.62 -14.60 22.97
N ARG A 50 2.36 -14.12 21.75
CA ARG A 50 3.30 -14.21 20.61
C ARG A 50 3.84 -12.86 20.12
N PHE A 51 3.15 -11.76 20.41
CA PHE A 51 3.43 -10.45 19.83
C PHE A 51 3.19 -9.33 20.84
N SER A 52 3.95 -8.24 20.72
CA SER A 52 3.67 -6.98 21.42
C SER A 52 3.24 -5.91 20.43
N VAL A 53 2.23 -5.11 20.78
CA VAL A 53 1.78 -3.95 20.00
C VAL A 53 2.07 -2.68 20.79
N CYS A 54 2.68 -1.70 20.14
CA CYS A 54 2.93 -0.37 20.69
C CYS A 54 2.39 0.66 19.69
N ARG A 55 1.58 1.60 20.18
CA ARG A 55 1.11 2.75 19.43
C ARG A 55 2.09 3.90 19.68
N SER A 56 2.69 4.41 18.62
CA SER A 56 3.49 5.63 18.66
C SER A 56 2.90 6.66 17.70
N GLU A 57 2.89 7.90 18.14
CA GLU A 57 2.50 9.03 17.31
C GLU A 57 3.77 9.68 16.76
N SER A 58 3.79 9.97 15.46
CA SER A 58 4.86 10.74 14.84
C SER A 58 4.24 11.80 13.94
N VAL A 59 4.78 13.01 14.01
CA VAL A 59 4.43 14.10 13.11
C VAL A 59 5.52 14.16 12.04
N SER A 60 5.11 14.03 10.78
CA SER A 60 6.01 14.22 9.64
C SER A 60 5.61 15.49 8.89
N TRP A 61 6.59 16.30 8.55
CA TRP A 61 6.40 17.48 7.73
C TRP A 61 6.67 17.10 6.28
N ARG A 62 5.70 17.36 5.40
CA ARG A 62 5.89 17.22 3.95
C ARG A 62 6.19 18.58 3.36
N LEU A 63 7.13 18.62 2.42
CA LEU A 63 7.43 19.83 1.67
C LEU A 63 6.29 20.11 0.67
N ASP A 64 5.75 21.32 0.68
CA ASP A 64 4.83 21.78 -0.36
C ASP A 64 5.63 22.09 -1.62
N THR A 65 5.75 21.09 -2.49
CA THR A 65 6.51 21.20 -3.72
C THR A 65 5.94 22.24 -4.66
N LYS A 66 4.64 22.55 -4.60
CA LYS A 66 4.03 23.61 -5.41
C LYS A 66 4.50 24.97 -4.92
N ALA A 67 4.39 25.24 -3.62
CA ALA A 67 4.85 26.49 -3.04
C ALA A 67 6.36 26.72 -3.27
N VAL A 68 7.16 25.65 -3.11
CA VAL A 68 8.61 25.73 -3.35
C VAL A 68 8.94 25.99 -4.83
N LYS A 69 8.25 25.32 -5.77
CA LYS A 69 8.40 25.62 -7.20
C LYS A 69 8.02 27.07 -7.52
N THR A 70 6.95 27.59 -6.92
CA THR A 70 6.55 28.99 -7.08
C THR A 70 7.58 29.95 -6.51
N ALA A 71 8.21 29.62 -5.38
CA ALA A 71 9.16 30.49 -4.70
C ALA A 71 10.58 30.46 -5.31
N MET A 72 11.05 29.29 -5.74
CA MET A 72 12.46 29.06 -6.13
C MET A 72 12.66 28.78 -7.62
N GLY A 73 11.57 28.52 -8.35
CA GLY A 73 11.63 28.11 -9.75
C GLY A 73 11.82 26.61 -9.95
N GLU A 74 11.46 26.15 -11.15
CA GLU A 74 11.48 24.73 -11.51
C GLU A 74 12.91 24.18 -11.65
N ASP A 75 13.84 24.98 -12.16
CA ASP A 75 15.24 24.59 -12.34
C ASP A 75 15.93 24.28 -11.01
N TRP A 76 15.72 25.14 -10.01
CA TRP A 76 16.24 24.91 -8.66
C TRP A 76 15.65 23.64 -8.06
N CYS A 77 14.32 23.47 -8.16
CA CYS A 77 13.67 22.27 -7.63
C CYS A 77 14.20 20.98 -8.28
N THR A 78 14.46 21.02 -9.59
CA THR A 78 14.99 19.87 -10.33
C THR A 78 16.43 19.56 -9.92
N ALA A 79 17.30 20.58 -9.83
CA ALA A 79 18.70 20.41 -9.42
C ALA A 79 18.85 19.86 -7.99
N HIS A 80 17.88 20.14 -7.12
CA HIS A 80 17.88 19.72 -5.71
C HIS A 80 16.97 18.52 -5.40
N SER A 81 16.39 17.89 -6.43
CA SER A 81 15.59 16.67 -6.28
C SER A 81 16.35 15.44 -6.73
N LYS A 82 16.13 14.31 -6.05
CA LYS A 82 16.60 13.00 -6.49
C LYS A 82 15.45 12.27 -7.19
N PRO A 83 15.58 11.87 -8.46
CA PRO A 83 14.54 11.10 -9.12
C PRO A 83 14.39 9.74 -8.44
N SER A 84 13.16 9.36 -8.14
CA SER A 84 12.80 8.04 -7.62
C SER A 84 11.81 7.40 -8.58
N LEU A 85 12.22 6.29 -9.20
CA LEU A 85 11.39 5.55 -10.14
C LEU A 85 10.60 4.48 -9.39
N SER A 86 9.28 4.49 -9.55
CA SER A 86 8.39 3.48 -9.00
C SER A 86 7.44 2.98 -10.09
N ALA A 87 7.29 1.66 -10.23
CA ALA A 87 6.26 1.07 -11.08
C ALA A 87 4.90 1.12 -10.36
N ARG A 88 3.84 1.48 -11.09
CA ARG A 88 2.46 1.45 -10.61
C ARG A 88 1.68 0.41 -11.40
N PHE A 89 1.04 -0.51 -10.69
CA PHE A 89 0.11 -1.48 -11.27
C PHE A 89 -1.32 -1.03 -10.96
N THR A 90 -2.17 -0.98 -11.98
CA THR A 90 -3.59 -0.68 -11.83
C THR A 90 -4.37 -1.96 -12.10
N ILE A 91 -5.03 -2.47 -11.07
CA ILE A 91 -5.80 -3.72 -11.15
C ILE A 91 -7.27 -3.34 -11.38
N THR A 92 -7.84 -3.85 -12.46
CA THR A 92 -9.25 -3.61 -12.83
C THR A 92 -9.94 -4.95 -12.98
N VAL A 93 -11.06 -5.12 -12.28
CA VAL A 93 -11.82 -6.37 -12.33
C VAL A 93 -12.56 -6.48 -13.67
N ASN A 94 -12.40 -7.61 -14.34
CA ASN A 94 -13.17 -7.92 -15.53
C ASN A 94 -14.62 -8.29 -15.17
N LYS A 95 -15.52 -7.30 -15.24
CA LYS A 95 -16.94 -7.45 -14.88
C LYS A 95 -17.66 -8.56 -15.67
N ALA A 96 -17.26 -8.79 -16.92
CA ALA A 96 -17.88 -9.83 -17.75
C ALA A 96 -17.55 -11.25 -17.25
N ALA A 97 -16.37 -11.43 -16.62
CA ALA A 97 -15.99 -12.70 -16.02
C ALA A 97 -16.75 -12.97 -14.71
N LEU A 98 -16.92 -11.93 -13.86
CA LEU A 98 -17.69 -12.04 -12.60
C LEU A 98 -19.16 -12.44 -12.82
N SER A 99 -19.81 -11.90 -13.86
CA SER A 99 -21.22 -12.21 -14.16
C SER A 99 -21.49 -13.65 -14.60
N ARG A 100 -20.44 -14.43 -14.91
CA ARG A 100 -20.56 -15.83 -15.35
C ARG A 100 -20.33 -16.83 -14.21
N ALA A 101 -19.90 -16.35 -13.03
CA ALA A 101 -19.56 -17.18 -11.88
C ALA A 101 -20.60 -17.10 -10.73
N ALA A 102 -21.67 -16.32 -10.91
CA ALA A 102 -22.81 -16.20 -10.00
C ALA A 102 -24.00 -17.00 -10.54
#